data_AF-A0A454CQA7-F1
#
_entry.id   AF-A0A454CQA7-F1
#
_cell.length_a   1.000
_cell.length_b   1.000
_cell.length_c   1.000
_cell.angle_alpha   90.00
_cell.angle_beta   90.00
_cell.angle_gamma   90.00
#
_symmetry.space_group_name_H-M   'P 1'
#
loop_
_entity.id
_entity.type
_entity.pdbx_description
1 polymer ?
#
loop_
_entity_poly.entity_id
_entity_poly.type
_entity_poly.pdbx_seq_one_letter_code
_entity_poly.pdbx_strand_id
1 'polypeptide(L)' 'NPNSLPDIYLKKLNISQMVHCGRIPGKPATFNLHPLFNAVIGGRGSGKSTFIESVRLALGRENEASDLKAIH' A
#
# COMPACT_ATOMS: atom_id res chain seq x y z
N ASN A 1 -22.48 -10.31 -10.60
CA ASN A 1 -21.96 -9.29 -11.53
C ASN A 1 -20.52 -8.99 -11.10
N PRO A 2 -19.49 -9.29 -11.88
CA PRO A 2 -18.09 -9.11 -11.47
C PRO A 2 -17.67 -7.65 -11.28
N ASN A 3 -18.45 -6.70 -11.78
CA ASN A 3 -18.19 -5.26 -11.65
C ASN A 3 -19.02 -4.59 -10.54
N SER A 4 -19.69 -5.37 -9.68
CA SER A 4 -20.34 -4.80 -8.50
C SER A 4 -19.31 -4.44 -7.44
N LEU A 5 -19.61 -3.40 -6.66
CA LEU A 5 -18.77 -3.01 -5.53
C LEU A 5 -18.67 -4.18 -4.53
N PRO A 6 -17.46 -4.54 -4.07
CA PRO A 6 -17.30 -5.52 -3.00
C PRO A 6 -17.75 -4.95 -1.65
N ASP A 7 -18.14 -5.84 -0.73
CA ASP A 7 -18.58 -5.46 0.62
C ASP A 7 -17.44 -4.86 1.46
N ILE A 8 -16.21 -5.33 1.24
CA ILE A 8 -15.01 -4.87 1.94
C ILE A 8 -13.95 -4.52 0.90
N TYR A 9 -13.46 -3.29 0.94
CA TYR A 9 -12.36 -2.82 0.10
C TYR A 9 -11.59 -1.68 0.76
N LEU A 10 -10.35 -1.51 0.32
CA LEU A 10 -9.54 -0.37 0.69
C LEU A 10 -9.97 0.85 -0.12
N LYS A 11 -10.49 1.88 0.55
CA LYS A 11 -10.86 3.16 -0.10
C LYS A 11 -9.68 4.12 -0.17
N LYS A 12 -8.85 4.14 0.86
CA LYS A 12 -7.77 5.11 1.02
C LYS A 12 -6.66 4.55 1.91
N LEU A 13 -5.42 4.85 1.54
CA LEU A 13 -4.24 4.65 2.39
C LEU A 13 -3.63 6.03 2.69
N ASN A 14 -3.40 6.31 3.97
CA ASN A 14 -2.67 7.49 4.42
C ASN A 14 -1.37 7.05 5.08
N ILE A 15 -0.25 7.55 4.59
CA ILE A 15 1.08 7.28 5.15
C ILE A 15 1.61 8.60 5.70
N SER A 16 2.01 8.61 6.97
CA SER A 16 2.59 9.78 7.64
C SER A 16 3.84 9.39 8.43
N GLN A 17 4.77 10.33 8.54
CA GLN A 17 5.98 10.20 9.38
C GLN A 17 6.86 8.99 9.00
N MET A 18 6.80 8.53 7.76
CA MET A 18 7.73 7.53 7.23
C MET A 18 8.99 8.22 6.72
N VAL A 19 10.15 7.54 6.80
CA VAL A 19 11.47 8.10 6.46
C VAL A 19 11.49 8.74 5.06
N HIS A 20 10.84 8.10 4.08
CA HIS A 20 10.82 8.54 2.68
C HIS A 20 9.41 8.75 2.09
N CYS A 21 8.34 8.64 2.90
CA CYS A 21 6.95 8.79 2.44
C CYS A 21 6.11 9.52 3.50
N GLY A 22 5.34 10.54 3.11
CA GLY A 22 4.50 11.29 4.08
C GLY A 22 5.30 11.96 5.21
N ARG A 23 6.56 12.31 4.94
CA ARG A 23 7.52 12.82 5.94
C ARG A 23 7.12 14.18 6.53
N ILE A 24 6.42 15.01 5.76
CA ILE A 24 6.05 16.37 6.18
C ILE A 24 4.97 16.27 7.28
N PRO A 25 5.22 16.78 8.50
CA PRO A 25 4.21 16.79 9.56
C PRO A 25 2.91 17.45 9.10
N GLY A 26 1.78 16.83 9.43
CA GLY A 26 0.44 17.30 9.01
C GLY A 26 0.12 17.12 7.53
N LYS A 27 1.02 16.56 6.71
CA LYS A 27 0.79 16.30 5.27
C LYS A 27 1.05 14.84 4.91
N PRO A 28 0.10 13.92 5.20
CA PRO A 28 0.26 12.52 4.84
C PRO A 28 0.28 12.31 3.32
N ALA A 29 1.05 11.33 2.86
CA ALA A 29 0.90 10.81 1.51
C ALA A 29 -0.42 10.05 1.44
N THR A 30 -1.35 10.57 0.62
CA THR A 30 -2.71 10.04 0.50
C THR A 30 -2.88 9.35 -0.84
N PHE A 31 -3.26 8.07 -0.81
CA PHE A 31 -3.58 7.27 -1.99
C PHE A 31 -5.05 6.90 -1.94
N ASN A 32 -5.85 7.41 -2.88
CA ASN A 32 -7.22 6.94 -3.08
C ASN A 32 -7.17 5.68 -3.94
N LEU A 33 -7.89 4.65 -3.52
CA LEU A 33 -7.86 3.35 -4.15
C LEU A 33 -9.21 3.04 -4.78
N HIS A 34 -9.17 2.56 -6.02
CA HIS A 34 -10.34 2.04 -6.68
C HIS A 34 -10.70 0.67 -6.08
N PRO A 35 -11.97 0.39 -5.78
CA PRO A 35 -12.41 -0.86 -5.14
C PRO A 35 -12.08 -2.12 -5.96
N LEU A 36 -11.97 -2.00 -7.29
CA LEU A 36 -11.81 -3.16 -8.17
C LEU A 36 -10.38 -3.40 -8.64
N PHE A 37 -9.66 -2.34 -9.02
CA PHE A 37 -8.34 -2.50 -9.65
C PHE A 37 -7.50 -1.23 -9.49
N ASN A 38 -6.26 -1.40 -9.04
CA ASN A 38 -5.28 -0.33 -8.93
C ASN A 38 -3.97 -0.78 -9.56
N ALA A 39 -3.31 0.11 -10.29
CA ALA A 39 -1.98 -0.12 -10.84
C ALA A 39 -0.94 0.73 -10.11
N VAL A 40 0.06 0.10 -9.51
CA VAL A 40 1.16 0.78 -8.80
C VAL A 40 2.40 0.79 -9.70
N ILE A 41 2.63 1.90 -10.40
CA ILE A 41 3.70 2.04 -11.40
C ILE A 41 4.70 3.13 -11.02
N GLY A 42 5.88 3.10 -11.62
CA GLY A 42 6.93 4.12 -11.42
C GLY A 42 8.35 3.57 -11.58
N GLY A 43 9.32 4.48 -11.72
CA GLY A 43 10.75 4.16 -11.89
C GLY A 43 11.40 3.48 -10.68
N ARG A 44 12.69 3.13 -10.77
CA ARG A 44 13.46 2.65 -9.61
C ARG A 44 13.49 3.72 -8.51
N GLY A 45 13.38 3.29 -7.25
CA GLY A 45 13.38 4.20 -6.10
C GLY A 45 12.07 4.99 -5.87
N SER A 46 11.05 4.82 -6.71
CA SER A 46 9.79 5.60 -6.61
C SER A 46 8.85 5.20 -5.45
N GLY A 47 9.26 4.28 -4.57
CA GLY A 47 8.46 3.88 -3.40
C GLY A 47 7.35 2.85 -3.66
N LYS A 48 7.35 2.12 -4.80
CA LYS A 48 6.34 1.07 -5.08
C LYS A 48 6.29 0.00 -3.98
N SER A 49 7.45 -0.55 -3.60
CA SER A 49 7.54 -1.53 -2.51
C SER A 49 7.14 -0.92 -1.17
N THR A 50 7.46 0.35 -0.94
CA THR A 50 7.03 1.09 0.26
C THR A 50 5.50 1.21 0.34
N PHE A 51 4.83 1.45 -0.78
CA PHE A 51 3.37 1.47 -0.84
C PHE A 51 2.78 0.10 -0.48
N ILE A 52 3.28 -0.99 -1.09
CA ILE A 52 2.81 -2.36 -0.80
C ILE A 52 3.05 -2.73 0.67
N GLU A 53 4.23 -2.40 1.20
CA GLU A 53 4.58 -2.62 2.60
C GLU A 53 3.65 -1.85 3.54
N SER A 54 3.31 -0.61 3.20
CA SER A 54 2.40 0.20 4.01
C SER A 54 0.98 -0.39 4.04
N VAL A 55 0.52 -0.98 2.93
CA VAL A 55 -0.76 -1.71 2.91
C VAL A 55 -0.68 -2.93 3.82
N ARG A 56 0.41 -3.69 3.76
CA ARG A 56 0.62 -4.89 4.58
C ARG A 56 0.61 -4.57 6.08
N LEU A 57 1.33 -3.52 6.48
CA LEU A 57 1.35 -3.03 7.87
C LEU A 57 -0.03 -2.54 8.31
N ALA A 58 -0.73 -1.76 7.48
CA ALA A 58 -2.06 -1.24 7.81
C ALA A 58 -3.11 -2.36 7.97
N LEU A 59 -2.91 -3.50 7.33
CA LEU A 59 -3.78 -4.68 7.44
C LEU A 59 -3.39 -5.63 8.57
N GLY A 60 -2.34 -5.35 9.36
CA GLY A 60 -1.87 -6.25 10.42
C GLY A 60 -1.26 -7.55 9.87
N ARG A 61 -0.67 -7.50 8.66
CA ARG A 61 -0.11 -8.65 7.94
C ARG A 61 1.43 -8.65 7.97
N GLU A 62 2.01 -8.08 9.01
CA GLU A 62 3.45 -7.90 9.20
C GLU A 62 4.24 -9.23 9.28
N ASN A 63 3.59 -10.34 9.58
CA ASN A 63 4.22 -11.66 9.71
C ASN A 63 4.12 -12.51 8.43
N GLU A 64 3.43 -12.06 7.39
CA GLU A 64 3.29 -12.84 6.15
C GLU A 64 4.50 -12.72 5.21
N ALA A 65 5.31 -11.67 5.37
CA ALA A 65 6.49 -11.48 4.52
C ALA A 65 7.66 -12.41 4.92
N SER A 66 7.67 -12.96 6.14
CA SER A 66 8.69 -13.91 6.60
C SER A 66 8.66 -15.24 5.83
N ASP A 67 7.54 -15.58 5.20
CA ASP A 67 7.37 -16.82 4.44
C ASP A 67 7.85 -16.71 2.98
N LEU A 68 8.23 -15.50 2.51
CA LEU A 68 8.98 -15.33 1.27
C LEU A 68 10.42 -15.79 1.49
N LYS A 69 10.61 -17.11 1.63
CA LYS A 69 11.93 -17.72 1.55
C LYS A 69 12.60 -17.25 0.27
N ALA A 70 13.84 -16.78 0.43
CA ALA A 70 14.68 -16.37 -0.69
C ALA A 70 14.59 -17.42 -1.80
N ILE A 71 14.12 -16.99 -2.96
CA ILE A 71 14.16 -17.78 -4.18
C ILE A 71 15.66 -17.92 -4.48
N HIS A 72 16.23 -19.09 -4.17
CA HIS A 72 17.60 -19.45 -4.55
C HIS A 72 17.66 -19.68 -6.06
#